data_AF-A0A2A2E5N4-F1
#
_entry.id   AF-A0A2A2E5N4-F1
#
_cell.length_a   1.000
_cell.length_b   1.000
_cell.length_c   1.000
_cell.angle_alpha   90.00
_cell.angle_beta   90.00
_cell.angle_gamma   90.00
#
_symmetry.space_group_name_H-M   'P 1'
#
loop_
_entity.id
_entity.type
_entity.pdbx_description
1 polymer ?
#
loop_
_entity_poly.entity_id
_entity_poly.type
_entity_poly.pdbx_seq_one_letter_code
_entity_poly.pdbx_strand_id
1 'polypeptide(L)'
;MDRNTRILATRLLLAGGVISLSAPAAADFVKDSKASLELRNFYFNRDYHQDNAAQSKQEEWAQGFLLRYESGFTEGLIGVGFDAIGLLGVKLDSSPDRAGSGLLKRHRDTSKGAQDEYGELGLTAKMRASKSTLKLGTLLPKLPTVLANDSRLLPQTFK
;
A
#
# COMPACT_ATOMS: atom_id res chain seq x y z
N MET A 1 -48.73 -26.01 18.42
CA MET A 1 -47.48 -26.07 17.64
C MET A 1 -47.24 -24.69 17.06
N ASP A 2 -46.39 -23.91 17.75
CA ASP A 2 -46.32 -22.46 17.58
C ASP A 2 -45.62 -22.05 16.29
N ARG A 3 -46.19 -21.03 15.64
CA ARG A 3 -45.74 -20.46 14.37
C ARG A 3 -44.31 -19.89 14.46
N ASN A 4 -43.82 -19.59 15.67
CA ASN A 4 -42.48 -19.06 15.94
C ASN A 4 -41.37 -20.11 15.85
N THR A 5 -41.66 -21.39 16.09
CA THR A 5 -40.63 -22.46 16.03
C THR A 5 -40.21 -22.77 14.59
N ARG A 6 -41.11 -22.54 13.63
CA ARG A 6 -40.83 -22.72 12.19
C ARG A 6 -39.98 -21.59 11.60
N ILE A 7 -40.14 -20.35 12.10
CA ILE A 7 -39.36 -19.19 11.62
C ILE A 7 -37.91 -19.24 12.13
N LEU A 8 -37.70 -19.74 13.36
CA LEU A 8 -36.36 -19.93 13.92
C LEU A 8 -35.57 -21.03 13.18
N ALA A 9 -36.24 -22.13 12.83
CA ALA A 9 -35.61 -23.24 12.09
C ALA A 9 -35.14 -22.82 10.69
N THR A 10 -35.92 -22.00 9.98
CA THR A 10 -35.56 -21.51 8.63
C THR A 10 -34.37 -20.55 8.65
N ARG A 11 -34.20 -19.73 9.70
CA ARG A 11 -33.06 -18.78 9.80
C ARG A 11 -31.74 -19.47 10.13
N LEU A 12 -31.76 -20.58 10.86
CA LEU A 12 -30.55 -21.33 11.21
C LEU A 12 -30.00 -22.12 10.01
N LEU A 13 -30.89 -22.59 9.11
CA LEU A 13 -30.52 -23.27 7.87
C LEU A 13 -29.85 -22.33 6.85
N LEU A 14 -30.25 -21.05 6.80
CA LEU A 14 -29.60 -20.03 5.96
C LEU A 14 -28.24 -19.58 6.49
N ALA A 15 -28.00 -19.60 7.81
CA ALA A 15 -26.69 -19.28 8.39
C ALA A 15 -25.70 -20.45 8.30
N GLY A 16 -26.17 -21.71 8.40
CA GLY A 16 -25.33 -22.90 8.25
C GLY A 16 -24.86 -23.16 6.81
N GLY A 17 -25.65 -22.80 5.81
CA GLY A 17 -25.29 -22.98 4.39
C GLY A 17 -24.10 -22.13 3.93
N VAL A 18 -23.88 -20.95 4.54
CA VAL A 18 -22.79 -20.04 4.18
C VAL A 18 -21.43 -20.53 4.74
N ILE A 19 -21.45 -21.27 5.84
CA ILE A 19 -20.23 -21.78 6.50
C ILE A 19 -19.72 -23.07 5.82
N SER A 20 -20.60 -23.83 5.17
CA SER A 20 -20.20 -25.07 4.48
C SER A 20 -19.68 -24.86 3.06
N LEU A 21 -20.01 -23.73 2.42
CA LEU A 21 -19.52 -23.34 1.08
C LEU A 21 -18.19 -22.57 1.12
N SER A 22 -17.70 -22.21 2.31
CA SER A 22 -16.52 -21.34 2.49
C SER A 22 -15.19 -22.07 2.64
N ALA A 23 -15.19 -23.39 2.84
CA ALA A 23 -13.95 -24.16 2.97
C ALA A 23 -13.08 -24.19 1.69
N PRO A 24 -13.62 -24.41 0.47
CA PRO A 24 -12.81 -24.34 -0.75
C PRO A 24 -12.52 -22.89 -1.18
N ALA A 25 -13.51 -21.99 -1.06
CA ALA A 25 -13.34 -20.58 -1.45
C ALA A 25 -12.24 -19.82 -0.70
N ALA A 26 -11.90 -20.23 0.53
CA ALA A 26 -10.80 -19.66 1.32
C ALA A 26 -9.43 -20.25 0.95
N ALA A 27 -9.39 -21.47 0.40
CA ALA A 27 -8.14 -22.15 0.09
C ALA A 27 -7.36 -21.41 -1.00
N ASP A 28 -8.00 -21.12 -2.14
CA ASP A 28 -7.37 -20.39 -3.24
C ASP A 28 -7.11 -18.92 -2.88
N PHE A 29 -7.97 -18.31 -2.06
CA PHE A 29 -7.77 -16.94 -1.56
C PHE A 29 -6.46 -16.78 -0.76
N VAL A 30 -6.13 -17.76 0.09
CA VAL A 30 -4.90 -17.74 0.90
C VAL A 30 -3.72 -18.32 0.14
N LYS A 31 -3.93 -19.41 -0.60
CA LYS A 31 -2.90 -20.13 -1.34
C LYS A 31 -2.29 -19.28 -2.46
N ASP A 32 -3.11 -18.46 -3.12
CA ASP A 32 -2.64 -17.56 -4.17
C ASP A 32 -2.15 -16.21 -3.64
N SER A 33 -2.16 -16.00 -2.32
CA SER A 33 -1.63 -14.79 -1.71
C SER A 33 -0.12 -14.68 -1.89
N LYS A 34 0.34 -13.45 -2.13
CA LYS A 34 1.76 -13.10 -2.24
C LYS A 34 2.07 -11.96 -1.30
N ALA A 35 3.21 -12.07 -0.63
CA ALA A 35 3.76 -10.99 0.17
C ALA A 35 5.22 -10.76 -0.22
N SER A 36 5.64 -9.50 -0.27
CA SER A 36 7.05 -9.13 -0.40
C SER A 36 7.38 -7.98 0.52
N LEU A 37 8.60 -8.00 1.04
CA LEU A 37 9.20 -6.89 1.79
C LEU A 37 10.46 -6.45 1.05
N GLU A 38 10.45 -5.22 0.57
CA GLU A 38 11.63 -4.58 -0.02
C GLU A 38 12.29 -3.68 1.04
N LEU A 39 13.60 -3.86 1.19
CA LEU A 39 14.45 -3.01 2.02
C LEU A 39 15.25 -2.10 1.09
N ARG A 40 15.00 -0.80 1.14
CA ARG A 40 15.65 0.18 0.25
C ARG A 40 16.55 1.12 1.05
N ASN A 41 17.85 0.91 1.01
CA ASN A 41 18.81 1.86 1.55
C ASN A 41 19.16 2.90 0.47
N PHE A 42 18.93 4.18 0.74
CA PHE A 42 19.04 5.23 -0.28
C PHE A 42 19.81 6.44 0.26
N TYR A 43 21.02 6.66 -0.26
CA TYR A 43 21.75 7.91 -0.13
C TYR A 43 21.56 8.78 -1.37
N PHE A 44 21.21 10.04 -1.19
CA PHE A 44 21.02 10.99 -2.28
C PHE A 44 21.82 12.25 -2.01
N ASN A 45 22.53 12.75 -3.02
CA ASN A 45 23.26 14.01 -2.97
C ASN A 45 23.06 14.78 -4.29
N ARG A 46 22.67 16.05 -4.19
CA ARG A 46 22.56 17.01 -5.28
C ARG A 46 23.19 18.33 -4.85
N ASP A 47 24.22 18.75 -5.57
CA ASP A 47 24.91 20.02 -5.37
C ASP A 47 24.39 21.08 -6.36
N TYR A 48 24.19 22.31 -5.89
CA TYR A 48 23.70 23.44 -6.67
C TYR A 48 24.82 24.47 -6.87
N HIS A 49 25.34 24.55 -8.09
CA HIS A 49 26.44 25.46 -8.43
C HIS A 49 26.01 26.84 -8.97
N GLN A 50 24.72 27.16 -8.92
CA GLN A 50 24.22 28.45 -9.41
C GLN A 50 24.52 29.57 -8.41
N ASP A 51 24.87 30.76 -8.92
CA ASP A 51 25.03 31.95 -8.10
C ASP A 51 23.70 32.29 -7.38
N ASN A 52 23.78 32.63 -6.08
CA ASN A 52 22.62 32.90 -5.21
C ASN A 52 21.63 31.72 -5.03
N ALA A 53 22.10 30.47 -5.07
CA ALA A 53 21.27 29.34 -4.68
C ALA A 53 20.71 29.50 -3.25
N ALA A 54 19.39 29.38 -3.09
CA ALA A 54 18.75 29.44 -1.78
C ALA A 54 19.21 28.31 -0.83
N GLN A 55 19.72 27.22 -1.39
CA GLN A 55 20.33 26.11 -0.67
C GLN A 55 21.49 25.58 -1.53
N SER A 56 22.68 25.39 -0.94
CA SER A 56 23.86 24.92 -1.66
C SER A 56 23.77 23.45 -2.05
N LYS A 57 23.16 22.60 -1.21
CA LYS A 57 23.09 21.14 -1.45
C LYS A 57 21.82 20.51 -0.90
N GLN A 58 21.36 19.42 -1.51
CA GLN A 58 20.37 18.49 -0.96
C GLN A 58 21.04 17.14 -0.75
N GLU A 59 21.14 16.70 0.50
CA GLU A 59 21.89 15.51 0.86
C GLU A 59 21.22 14.78 2.02
N GLU A 60 20.68 13.61 1.76
CA GLU A 60 19.95 12.81 2.75
C GLU A 60 20.26 11.31 2.57
N TRP A 61 20.28 10.59 3.69
CA TRP A 61 20.38 9.13 3.74
C TRP A 61 19.20 8.57 4.51
N ALA A 62 18.54 7.57 3.94
CA ALA A 62 17.37 6.96 4.55
C ALA A 62 17.26 5.46 4.25
N GLN A 63 16.51 4.77 5.12
CA GLN A 63 16.12 3.38 4.96
C GLN A 63 14.61 3.29 4.73
N GLY A 64 14.21 2.64 3.65
CA GLY A 64 12.84 2.35 3.29
C GLY A 64 12.49 0.89 3.56
N PHE A 65 11.24 0.67 3.99
CA PHE A 65 10.60 -0.63 4.13
C PHE A 65 9.30 -0.58 3.33
N LEU A 66 9.20 -1.41 2.29
CA LEU A 66 8.02 -1.47 1.43
C LEU A 66 7.44 -2.88 1.51
N LEU A 67 6.40 -3.03 2.32
CA LEU A 67 5.61 -4.24 2.41
C LEU A 67 4.52 -4.20 1.34
N ARG A 68 4.42 -5.24 0.52
CA ARG A 68 3.34 -5.44 -0.45
C ARG A 68 2.69 -6.78 -0.16
N TYR A 69 1.38 -6.76 -0.05
CA TYR A 69 0.56 -7.96 0.09
C TYR A 69 -0.53 -7.94 -0.96
N GLU A 70 -0.65 -9.04 -1.69
CA GLU A 70 -1.70 -9.26 -2.67
C GLU A 70 -2.38 -10.58 -2.32
N SER A 71 -3.66 -10.56 -1.95
CA SER A 71 -4.38 -11.81 -1.71
C SER A 71 -4.64 -12.60 -3.01
N GLY A 72 -5.08 -13.85 -2.90
CA GLY A 72 -5.75 -14.53 -4.01
C GLY A 72 -7.09 -13.87 -4.38
N PHE A 73 -7.85 -14.56 -5.23
CA PHE A 73 -9.27 -14.26 -5.42
C PHE A 73 -10.09 -15.42 -4.84
N THR A 74 -11.25 -15.12 -4.27
CA THR A 74 -12.20 -16.16 -3.88
C THR A 74 -12.66 -16.97 -5.10
N GLU A 75 -12.97 -18.25 -4.88
CA GLU A 75 -13.55 -19.10 -5.93
C GLU A 75 -14.95 -18.61 -6.34
N GLY A 76 -15.31 -18.80 -7.62
CA GLY A 76 -16.62 -18.48 -8.17
C GLY A 76 -16.59 -17.69 -9.49
N LEU A 77 -17.77 -17.35 -10.02
CA LEU A 77 -17.92 -16.56 -11.25
C LEU A 77 -17.31 -15.17 -11.12
N ILE A 78 -17.43 -14.58 -9.93
CA ILE A 78 -16.82 -13.30 -9.55
C ILE A 78 -15.89 -13.59 -8.38
N GLY A 79 -14.60 -13.46 -8.61
CA GLY A 79 -13.60 -13.56 -7.57
C GLY A 79 -13.40 -12.20 -6.90
N VAL A 80 -13.37 -12.16 -5.57
CA VAL A 80 -13.07 -10.95 -4.80
C VAL A 80 -11.76 -11.12 -4.03
N GLY A 81 -11.08 -10.01 -3.78
CA GLY A 81 -9.95 -10.00 -2.86
C GLY A 81 -9.50 -8.59 -2.51
N PHE A 82 -8.34 -8.51 -1.86
CA PHE A 82 -7.73 -7.23 -1.50
C PHE A 82 -6.20 -7.24 -1.65
N ASP A 83 -5.64 -6.06 -1.88
CA ASP A 83 -4.21 -5.78 -1.80
C ASP A 83 -3.97 -4.81 -0.65
N ALA A 84 -2.78 -4.88 -0.06
CA ALA A 84 -2.29 -3.93 0.94
C ALA A 84 -0.86 -3.50 0.61
N ILE A 85 -0.56 -2.23 0.88
CA ILE A 85 0.79 -1.67 0.77
C ILE A 85 1.13 -0.94 2.06
N GLY A 86 2.22 -1.35 2.71
CA GLY A 86 2.78 -0.69 3.87
C GLY A 86 4.12 -0.06 3.51
N LEU A 87 4.24 1.25 3.74
CA LEU A 87 5.43 2.03 3.41
C LEU A 87 5.94 2.69 4.68
N LEU A 88 7.22 2.54 4.97
CA LEU A 88 7.91 3.21 6.08
C LEU A 88 9.27 3.71 5.60
N GLY A 89 9.56 4.98 5.84
CA GLY A 89 10.86 5.59 5.64
C GLY A 89 11.43 6.04 6.97
N VAL A 90 12.70 5.74 7.23
CA VAL A 90 13.44 6.09 8.43
C VAL A 90 14.68 6.90 8.03
N LYS A 91 14.88 8.05 8.66
CA LYS A 91 16.04 8.92 8.48
C LYS A 91 17.27 8.27 9.09
N LEU A 92 18.33 8.17 8.31
CA LEU A 92 19.67 7.80 8.79
C LEU A 92 20.55 9.05 8.92
N ASP A 93 20.46 9.98 7.96
CA ASP A 93 21.19 11.23 7.98
C ASP A 93 20.46 12.32 7.18
N SER A 94 20.31 13.50 7.78
CA SER A 94 19.81 14.74 7.15
C SER A 94 20.02 15.89 8.15
N SER A 95 20.07 17.13 7.66
CA SER A 95 20.04 18.32 8.50
C SER A 95 19.21 19.43 7.84
N PRO A 96 18.68 20.41 8.60
CA PRO A 96 17.77 21.42 8.07
C PRO A 96 18.29 22.21 6.87
N ASP A 97 19.61 22.40 6.76
CA ASP A 97 20.33 23.10 5.69
C ASP A 97 20.51 22.28 4.40
N ARG A 98 20.34 20.95 4.45
CA ARG A 98 20.50 20.04 3.30
C ARG A 98 19.33 19.09 3.08
N ALA A 99 18.22 19.30 3.78
CA ALA A 99 17.00 18.52 3.62
C ALA A 99 16.27 18.84 2.30
N GLY A 100 15.27 18.03 1.97
CA GLY A 100 14.38 18.28 0.83
C GLY A 100 14.78 17.58 -0.47
N SER A 101 15.55 16.50 -0.38
CA SER A 101 15.87 15.64 -1.52
C SER A 101 14.64 14.92 -2.09
N GLY A 102 13.59 14.78 -1.28
CA GLY A 102 12.41 13.96 -1.55
C GLY A 102 12.49 12.54 -0.97
N LEU A 103 13.58 12.17 -0.30
CA LEU A 103 13.67 10.91 0.44
C LEU A 103 12.87 10.93 1.75
N LEU A 104 12.79 12.09 2.41
CA LEU A 104 12.16 12.24 3.72
C LEU A 104 11.09 13.34 3.68
N LYS A 105 10.02 13.17 4.46
CA LYS A 105 9.04 14.25 4.67
C LYS A 105 9.68 15.37 5.49
N ARG A 106 9.42 16.62 5.12
CA ARG A 106 9.84 17.79 5.89
C ARG A 106 8.82 18.12 6.97
N HIS A 107 9.30 18.62 8.11
CA HIS A 107 8.42 19.27 9.07
C HIS A 107 7.78 20.52 8.45
N ARG A 108 6.56 20.87 8.91
CA ARG A 108 5.88 22.11 8.51
C ARG A 108 6.72 23.34 8.86
N ASP A 109 7.32 23.31 10.05
CA ASP A 109 8.37 24.23 10.46
C ASP A 109 9.69 23.74 9.85
N THR A 110 10.15 24.45 8.82
CA THR A 110 11.33 24.06 8.04
C THR A 110 12.63 24.11 8.83
N SER A 111 12.66 24.87 9.94
CA SER A 111 13.82 24.93 10.83
C SER A 111 14.14 23.58 11.50
N LYS A 112 13.14 22.70 11.60
CA LYS A 112 13.29 21.34 12.14
C LYS A 112 13.79 20.32 11.11
N GLY A 113 13.92 20.70 9.84
CA GLY A 113 14.43 19.84 8.79
C GLY A 113 13.51 18.66 8.43
N ALA A 114 14.13 17.51 8.16
CA ALA A 114 13.44 16.27 7.81
C ALA A 114 12.96 15.50 9.04
N GLN A 115 11.77 14.90 8.93
CA GLN A 115 11.20 14.00 9.94
C GLN A 115 12.10 12.79 10.15
N ASP A 116 12.14 12.27 11.38
CA ASP A 116 12.90 11.06 11.71
C ASP A 116 12.33 9.81 11.04
N GLU A 117 11.00 9.77 10.89
CA GLU A 117 10.31 8.69 10.21
C GLU A 117 9.01 9.18 9.57
N TYR A 118 8.53 8.44 8.56
CA TYR A 118 7.20 8.64 8.00
C TYR A 118 6.69 7.35 7.37
N GLY A 119 5.37 7.16 7.37
CA GLY A 119 4.77 6.00 6.75
C GLY A 119 3.44 6.27 6.07
N GLU A 120 3.01 5.30 5.28
CA GLU A 120 1.71 5.22 4.65
C GLU A 120 1.24 3.76 4.62
N LEU A 121 -0.06 3.56 4.88
CA LEU A 121 -0.74 2.29 4.70
C LEU A 121 -1.87 2.48 3.69
N GLY A 122 -1.87 1.66 2.65
CA GLY A 122 -2.88 1.66 1.60
C GLY A 122 -3.56 0.31 1.47
N LEU A 123 -4.87 0.33 1.22
CA LEU A 123 -5.68 -0.86 0.93
C LEU A 123 -6.36 -0.69 -0.43
N THR A 124 -6.56 -1.80 -1.11
CA THR A 124 -7.19 -1.85 -2.42
C THR A 124 -8.12 -3.04 -2.51
N ALA A 125 -9.41 -2.80 -2.74
CA ALA A 125 -10.35 -3.86 -3.08
C ALA A 125 -10.14 -4.27 -4.54
N LYS A 126 -10.20 -5.56 -4.83
CA LYS A 126 -10.11 -6.09 -6.19
C LYS A 126 -11.22 -7.09 -6.48
N MET A 127 -11.71 -7.04 -7.71
CA MET A 127 -12.72 -7.97 -8.24
C MET A 127 -12.27 -8.48 -9.60
N ARG A 128 -12.51 -9.76 -9.89
CA ARG A 128 -12.18 -10.39 -11.17
C ARG A 128 -13.37 -11.17 -11.70
N ALA A 129 -13.71 -10.93 -12.96
CA ALA A 129 -14.67 -11.73 -13.70
C ALA A 129 -14.03 -12.14 -15.03
N SER A 130 -13.87 -13.45 -15.24
CA SER A 130 -13.12 -14.00 -16.38
C SER A 130 -11.70 -13.39 -16.47
N LYS A 131 -11.40 -12.63 -17.53
CA LYS A 131 -10.10 -11.97 -17.76
C LYS A 131 -10.07 -10.49 -17.34
N SER A 132 -11.19 -9.94 -16.87
CA SER A 132 -11.29 -8.54 -16.48
C SER A 132 -11.09 -8.37 -14.98
N THR A 133 -10.25 -7.41 -14.57
CA THR A 133 -9.98 -7.10 -13.17
C THR A 133 -10.28 -5.63 -12.89
N LEU A 134 -11.04 -5.36 -11.84
CA LEU A 134 -11.28 -4.04 -11.29
C LEU A 134 -10.51 -3.91 -9.97
N LYS A 135 -9.84 -2.78 -9.75
CA LYS A 135 -9.17 -2.43 -8.49
C LYS A 135 -9.64 -1.04 -8.04
N LEU A 136 -9.95 -0.87 -6.76
CA LEU A 136 -10.39 0.38 -6.16
C LEU A 136 -9.69 0.61 -4.81
N GLY A 137 -9.09 1.78 -4.62
CA GLY A 137 -8.32 2.11 -3.42
C GLY A 137 -6.93 2.62 -3.78
N THR A 138 -5.90 2.13 -3.09
CA THR A 138 -4.52 2.60 -3.32
C THR A 138 -3.90 1.99 -4.57
N LEU A 139 -3.61 2.80 -5.59
CA LEU A 139 -3.13 2.36 -6.89
C LEU A 139 -1.69 2.80 -7.16
N LEU A 140 -0.97 1.97 -7.92
CA LEU A 140 0.36 2.25 -8.47
C LEU A 140 0.31 2.13 -10.00
N PRO A 141 -0.32 3.09 -10.69
CA PRO A 141 -0.53 3.02 -12.13
C PRO A 141 0.81 3.00 -12.89
N LYS A 142 0.86 2.14 -13.91
CA LYS A 142 1.95 2.07 -14.90
C LYS A 142 1.36 2.28 -16.30
N LEU A 143 0.79 3.45 -16.52
CA LEU A 143 0.15 3.84 -17.78
C LEU A 143 1.00 4.92 -18.47
N PRO A 144 0.99 5.00 -19.82
CA PRO A 144 1.71 6.05 -20.55
C PRO A 144 1.29 7.47 -20.15
N THR A 145 0.02 7.66 -19.78
CA THR A 145 -0.54 8.96 -19.38
C THR A 145 -0.37 9.25 -17.89
N VAL A 146 -0.26 8.22 -17.05
CA VAL A 146 -0.12 8.34 -15.59
C VAL A 146 0.81 7.25 -15.08
N LEU A 147 1.97 7.66 -14.59
CA LEU A 147 2.99 6.76 -14.05
C LEU A 147 3.31 7.17 -12.61
N ALA A 148 3.14 6.23 -11.68
CA ALA A 148 3.58 6.41 -10.31
C ALA A 148 5.10 6.58 -10.24
N ASN A 149 5.58 7.68 -9.64
CA ASN A 149 7.00 7.89 -9.44
C ASN A 149 7.52 6.96 -8.32
N ASP A 150 8.59 6.22 -8.60
CA ASP A 150 9.31 5.38 -7.63
C ASP A 150 10.81 5.71 -7.61
N SER A 151 11.17 6.97 -7.89
CA SER A 151 12.57 7.43 -8.03
C SER A 151 13.21 7.93 -6.72
N ARG A 152 12.55 7.70 -5.59
CA ARG A 152 12.97 8.12 -4.25
C ARG A 152 12.85 6.94 -3.28
N LEU A 153 12.72 7.22 -1.98
CA LEU A 153 12.71 6.19 -0.94
C LEU A 153 11.46 5.31 -1.01
N LEU A 154 10.29 5.92 -1.18
CA LEU A 154 8.99 5.24 -1.22
C LEU A 154 8.22 5.65 -2.48
N PRO A 155 7.39 4.77 -3.05
CA PRO A 155 6.64 5.05 -4.27
C PRO A 155 5.51 6.06 -4.01
N GLN A 156 5.19 6.84 -5.02
CA GLN A 156 3.97 7.65 -5.06
C GLN A 156 2.74 6.76 -5.25
N THR A 157 1.71 6.97 -4.45
CA THR A 157 0.42 6.27 -4.54
C THR A 157 -0.68 7.18 -5.10
N PHE A 158 -1.73 6.56 -5.67
CA PHE A 158 -2.96 7.20 -6.14
C PHE A 158 -4.17 6.61 -5.42
N LYS A 159 -5.27 7.37 -5.32
CA LYS A 159 -6.53 6.94 -4.67
C LYS A 159 -7.72 7.35 -5.52
#